data_AF-A0A6V7KJM3-F1
#
_entry.id   AF-A0A6V7KJM3-F1
#
_cell.length_a   1.000
_cell.length_b   1.000
_cell.length_c   1.000
_cell.angle_alpha   90.00
_cell.angle_beta   90.00
_cell.angle_gamma   90.00
#
_symmetry.space_group_name_H-M   'P 1'
#
loop_
_entity.id
_entity.type
_entity.pdbx_description
1 polymer ?
#
loop_
_entity_poly.entity_id
_entity_poly.type
_entity_poly.pdbx_seq_one_letter_code
_entity_poly.pdbx_strand_id
1 'polypeptide(L)' 'VDQRGYPERMALIAAMNRRTRDPALRDFQEESIVECFHFLSSMSNLNKCEFADRLNICFLEKARE' A
#
# COMPACT_ATOMS: atom_id res chain seq x y z
N VAL A 1 6.64 10.06 -0.28
CA VAL A 1 6.82 9.62 -1.68
C VAL A 1 8.31 9.48 -1.93
N ASP A 2 8.72 8.58 -2.82
CA ASP A 2 10.12 8.38 -3.18
C ASP A 2 10.66 9.53 -4.07
N GLN A 3 11.93 9.44 -4.47
CA GLN A 3 12.57 10.46 -5.34
C GLN A 3 11.92 10.59 -6.73
N ARG A 4 11.11 9.60 -7.15
CA ARG A 4 10.39 9.57 -8.42
C ARG A 4 8.93 10.02 -8.28
N GLY A 5 8.48 10.31 -7.05
CA GLY A 5 7.12 10.73 -6.73
C GLY A 5 6.12 9.59 -6.54
N TYR A 6 6.57 8.34 -6.42
CA TYR A 6 5.72 7.20 -6.11
C TYR A 6 5.48 7.09 -4.60
N PRO A 7 4.35 6.53 -4.15
CA PRO A 7 4.17 6.15 -2.75
C PRO A 7 5.33 5.29 -2.25
N GLU A 8 5.85 5.58 -1.05
CA GLU A 8 6.97 4.84 -0.47
C GLU A 8 6.43 3.84 0.56
N ARG A 9 6.75 2.56 0.39
CA ARG A 9 6.12 1.45 1.12
C ARG A 9 6.28 1.56 2.64
N MET A 10 7.49 1.84 3.13
CA MET A 10 7.75 1.91 4.58
C MET A 10 7.09 3.15 5.20
N ALA A 11 7.14 4.28 4.52
CA ALA A 11 6.40 5.47 4.94
C ALA A 11 4.88 5.22 5.04
N LEU A 12 4.30 4.47 4.09
CA LEU A 12 2.87 4.14 4.12
C LEU A 12 2.52 3.19 5.28
N ILE A 13 3.31 2.13 5.50
CA ILE A 13 3.15 1.22 6.64
C ILE A 13 3.22 2.01 7.95
N ALA A 14 4.24 2.87 8.11
CA ALA A 14 4.40 3.69 9.29
C ALA A 14 3.22 4.66 9.50
N ALA A 15 2.69 5.24 8.42
CA ALA A 15 1.54 6.15 8.47
C ALA A 15 0.25 5.42 8.90
N MET A 16 -0.03 4.26 8.29
CA MET A 16 -1.21 3.44 8.58
C MET A 16 -1.18 2.87 9.99
N ASN A 17 -0.02 2.39 10.43
CA ASN A 17 0.16 1.79 11.75
C ASN A 17 0.37 2.79 12.89
N ARG A 18 0.47 4.10 12.62
CA ARG A 18 0.83 5.13 13.62
C ARG A 18 -0.06 5.13 14.86
N ARG A 19 -1.34 4.78 14.72
CA ARG A 19 -2.33 4.76 15.81
C ARG A 19 -3.01 3.40 16.00
N THR A 20 -2.62 2.40 15.23
CA THR A 20 -3.15 1.05 15.33
C THR A 20 -2.53 0.36 16.55
N ARG A 21 -3.36 0.01 17.54
CA ARG A 21 -2.93 -0.67 18.77
C ARG A 21 -3.07 -2.18 18.70
N ASP A 22 -4.08 -2.63 17.97
CA ASP A 22 -4.36 -4.05 17.78
C ASP A 22 -3.25 -4.69 16.92
N PRO A 23 -2.50 -5.68 17.44
CA PRO A 23 -1.42 -6.32 16.70
C PRO A 23 -1.91 -7.01 15.41
N ALA A 24 -3.05 -7.71 15.47
CA ALA A 24 -3.59 -8.40 14.31
C ALA A 24 -4.01 -7.42 13.21
N LEU A 25 -4.53 -6.24 13.59
CA LEU A 25 -4.81 -5.18 12.62
C LEU A 25 -3.54 -4.58 12.03
N ARG A 26 -2.45 -4.45 12.80
CA ARG A 26 -1.16 -3.98 12.26
C ARG A 26 -0.58 -4.97 11.27
N ASP A 27 -0.62 -6.25 11.60
CA ASP A 27 -0.13 -7.33 10.75
C ASP A 27 -0.94 -7.36 9.45
N PHE A 28 -2.27 -7.32 9.53
CA PHE A 28 -3.15 -7.23 8.36
C PHE A 28 -2.86 -6.00 7.49
N GLN A 29 -2.68 -4.82 8.10
CA GLN A 29 -2.35 -3.59 7.37
C GLN A 29 -0.99 -3.69 6.66
N GLU A 30 0.02 -4.25 7.32
CA GLU A 30 1.35 -4.43 6.75
C GLU A 30 1.36 -5.44 5.60
N GLU A 31 0.75 -6.61 5.79
CA GLU A 31 0.61 -7.63 4.75
C GLU A 31 -0.15 -7.09 3.53
N SER A 32 -1.29 -6.43 3.74
CA SER A 32 -2.07 -5.81 2.66
C SER A 32 -1.25 -4.78 1.88
N ILE A 33 -0.43 -3.97 2.56
CA ILE A 33 0.45 -3.00 1.91
C ILE A 33 1.56 -3.71 1.11
N VAL A 34 2.19 -4.73 1.67
CA VAL A 34 3.24 -5.48 0.97
C VAL A 34 2.68 -6.16 -0.28
N GLU A 35 1.54 -6.83 -0.18
CA GLU A 35 0.90 -7.53 -1.29
C GLU A 35 0.47 -6.57 -2.39
N CYS A 36 -0.18 -5.45 -2.05
CA CYS A 36 -0.59 -4.46 -3.05
C CYS A 36 0.61 -3.83 -3.77
N PHE A 37 1.70 -3.52 -3.06
CA PHE A 37 2.92 -3.04 -3.71
C PHE A 37 3.54 -4.10 -4.62
N HIS A 38 3.53 -5.37 -4.21
CA HIS A 38 4.03 -6.46 -5.04
C HIS A 38 3.20 -6.63 -6.32
N PHE A 39 1.87 -6.63 -6.19
CA PHE A 39 0.94 -6.67 -7.32
C PHE A 39 1.20 -5.54 -8.31
N LEU A 40 1.34 -4.29 -7.83
CA LEU A 40 1.61 -3.15 -8.71
C LEU A 40 3.01 -3.17 -9.32
N SER A 41 4.00 -3.73 -8.64
CA SER A 41 5.35 -3.89 -9.19
C SER A 41 5.40 -4.82 -10.40
N SER A 42 4.42 -5.73 -10.51
CA SER A 42 4.26 -6.60 -11.69
C SER A 42 3.67 -5.87 -12.90
N MET A 43 3.10 -4.68 -12.72
CA MET A 43 2.53 -3.87 -13.79
C MET A 43 3.58 -2.94 -14.41
N SER A 44 3.84 -3.11 -15.70
CA SER A 44 4.73 -2.21 -16.45
C SER A 44 4.07 -0.85 -16.74
N ASN A 45 4.88 0.22 -16.72
CA ASN A 45 4.54 1.57 -17.23
C ASN A 45 3.46 2.36 -16.48
N LEU A 46 3.14 2.02 -15.23
CA LEU A 46 2.27 2.89 -14.42
C LEU A 46 2.96 4.21 -14.09
N ASN A 47 2.33 5.32 -14.45
CA ASN A 47 2.75 6.62 -13.94
C ASN A 47 2.37 6.74 -12.44
N LYS A 48 2.94 7.71 -11.73
CA LYS A 48 2.75 7.87 -10.28
C LYS A 48 1.27 8.02 -9.86
N CYS A 49 0.43 8.63 -10.69
CA CYS A 49 -0.99 8.82 -10.39
C CYS A 49 -1.76 7.51 -10.58
N GLU A 50 -1.51 6.79 -11.68
CA GLU A 50 -2.11 5.46 -11.92
C GLU A 50 -1.66 4.45 -10.87
N PHE A 51 -0.40 4.49 -10.47
CA PHE A 51 0.12 3.66 -9.38
C PHE A 51 -0.64 3.94 -8.09
N ALA A 52 -0.80 5.21 -7.71
CA ALA A 52 -1.52 5.59 -6.50
C ALA A 52 -3.00 5.21 -6.54
N ASP A 53 -3.67 5.40 -7.69
CA ASP A 53 -5.07 5.03 -7.87
C ASP A 53 -5.26 3.50 -7.74
N ARG A 54 -4.44 2.72 -8.45
CA ARG A 54 -4.49 1.24 -8.36
C ARG A 54 -4.10 0.72 -6.98
N LEU A 55 -3.21 1.41 -6.27
CA LEU A 55 -2.87 1.08 -4.88
C LEU A 55 -4.09 1.22 -3.97
N ASN A 56 -4.86 2.30 -4.12
CA ASN A 56 -6.11 2.49 -3.37
C ASN A 56 -7.15 1.42 -3.73
N ILE A 57 -7.30 1.08 -5.02
CA ILE A 57 -8.20 0.02 -5.46
C ILE A 57 -7.81 -1.31 -4.79
N CYS A 58 -6.53 -1.65 -4.79
CA CYS A 58 -6.06 -2.88 -4.14
C CYS A 58 -6.38 -2.90 -2.63
N PHE A 59 -6.20 -1.77 -1.92
CA PHE A 59 -6.60 -1.69 -0.51
C PHE A 59 -8.10 -1.85 -0.29
N LEU A 60 -8.93 -1.31 -1.18
CA LEU A 60 -10.38 -1.49 -1.09
C LEU A 60 -10.77 -2.96 -1.30
N GLU A 61 -10.12 -3.66 -2.22
CA GLU A 61 -10.37 -5.10 -2.41
C GLU A 61 -9.89 -5.91 -1.19
N LYS A 62 -8.72 -5.60 -0.62
CA LYS A 62 -8.25 -6.20 0.64
C LYS A 62 -9.18 -5.96 1.82
N ALA A 63 -9.81 -4.79 1.89
CA ALA A 63 -10.78 -4.49 2.95
C ALA A 63 -12.13 -5.23 2.79
N ARG A 64 -12.37 -5.88 1.65
CA ARG A 64 -13.59 -6.64 1.34
C ARG A 64 -13.42 -8.15 1.48
N GLU A 65 -12.17 -8.63 1.57
CA GLU A 65 -11.82 -10.01 1.92
C GLU A 65 -12.25 -10.32 3.37
#